data_AF-W6ND37-F1
#
_entry.id   AF-W6ND37-F1
#
_cell.length_a   1.000
_cell.length_b   1.000
_cell.length_c   1.000
_cell.angle_alpha   90.00
_cell.angle_beta   90.00
_cell.angle_gamma   90.00
#
_symmetry.space_group_name_H-M   'P 1'
#
loop_
_entity.id
_entity.type
_entity.pdbx_description
1 polymer ?
#
loop_
_entity_poly.entity_id
_entity_poly.type
_entity_poly.pdbx_seq_one_letter_code
_entity_poly.pdbx_strand_id
1 'polypeptide(L)'
;MHNLQVAPQVHDYSIDNEDRPGRSVELDLDVLWSQMEADPYQTTRELAVTLGESAHKYSELKSIGKVRKLGRCLPHALKQYDMDCGTPSPHAQAQEQARKKE
;
A
#
# COMPACT_ATOMS: atom_id res chain seq x y z
N MET A 1 7.75 3.82 76.12
CA MET A 1 8.45 3.37 74.91
C MET A 1 7.37 3.07 73.88
N HIS A 2 7.24 3.92 72.86
CA HIS A 2 6.20 3.77 71.84
C HIS A 2 6.83 3.02 70.67
N ASN A 3 6.43 1.76 70.48
CA ASN A 3 6.88 0.96 69.35
C ASN A 3 6.18 1.49 68.10
N LEU A 4 6.94 2.16 67.22
CA LEU A 4 6.46 2.45 65.87
C LEU A 4 6.43 1.14 65.09
N GLN A 5 5.23 0.63 64.85
CA GLN A 5 4.98 -0.44 63.90
C GLN A 5 5.27 0.13 62.49
N VAL A 6 6.42 -0.20 61.92
CA VAL A 6 6.71 0.10 60.51
C VAL A 6 5.92 -0.90 59.67
N ALA A 7 4.92 -0.40 58.93
CA ALA A 7 4.21 -1.21 57.95
C ALA A 7 5.19 -1.69 56.87
N PRO A 8 5.11 -2.97 56.42
CA PRO A 8 5.94 -3.43 55.33
C PRO A 8 5.62 -2.60 54.07
N GLN A 9 6.64 -1.94 53.53
CA GLN A 9 6.58 -1.32 52.21
C GLN A 9 6.46 -2.46 51.20
N VAL A 10 5.25 -2.70 50.70
CA VAL A 10 5.02 -3.63 49.59
C VAL A 10 5.57 -2.94 48.35
N HIS A 11 6.79 -3.30 47.95
CA HIS A 11 7.37 -2.82 46.72
C HIS A 11 6.76 -3.63 45.58
N ASP A 12 6.02 -2.97 44.70
CA ASP A 12 5.52 -3.62 43.50
C ASP A 12 6.70 -3.76 42.54
N TYR A 13 7.22 -4.99 42.39
CA TYR A 13 8.32 -5.33 41.48
C TYR A 13 7.80 -5.72 40.09
N SER A 14 6.58 -5.30 39.75
CA SER A 14 6.00 -5.57 38.44
C SER A 14 6.86 -4.90 37.36
N ILE A 15 7.58 -5.71 36.59
CA ILE A 15 8.35 -5.28 35.42
C ILE A 15 7.47 -5.14 34.17
N ASP A 16 6.15 -5.34 34.32
CA ASP A 16 5.24 -5.28 33.19
C ASP A 16 5.21 -3.86 32.64
N ASN A 17 5.40 -3.75 31.33
CA ASN A 17 5.22 -2.48 30.64
C ASN A 17 3.73 -2.28 30.42
N GLU A 18 3.13 -1.42 31.23
CA GLU A 18 1.83 -0.84 30.94
C GLU A 18 1.83 -0.24 29.53
N ASP A 19 0.71 -0.36 28.82
CA ASP A 19 0.52 0.22 27.48
C ASP A 19 0.70 1.73 27.55
N ARG A 20 1.89 2.20 27.23
CA ARG A 20 2.19 3.63 27.11
C ARG A 20 1.62 4.14 25.78
N PRO A 21 0.97 5.31 25.77
CA PRO A 21 0.50 5.89 24.52
C PRO A 21 1.71 6.11 23.60
N GLY A 22 1.75 5.36 22.51
CA GLY A 22 2.71 5.56 21.43
C GLY A 22 2.47 6.89 20.72
N ARG A 23 3.32 7.20 19.73
CA ARG A 23 3.09 8.35 18.86
C ARG A 23 1.87 8.08 17.98
N SER A 24 0.82 8.88 18.09
CA SER A 24 -0.31 8.82 17.18
C SER A 24 0.12 9.29 15.78
N VAL A 25 0.08 8.38 14.80
CA VAL A 25 0.26 8.72 13.39
C VAL A 25 -1.12 9.03 12.82
N GLU A 26 -1.49 10.31 12.84
CA GLU A 26 -2.67 10.78 12.13
C GLU A 26 -2.31 10.84 10.64
N LEU A 27 -2.94 9.95 9.87
CA LEU A 27 -2.84 9.83 8.42
C LEU A 27 -4.25 9.79 7.86
N ASP A 28 -4.52 10.62 6.86
CA ASP A 28 -5.74 10.52 6.07
C ASP A 28 -5.63 9.28 5.16
N LEU A 29 -6.34 8.22 5.54
CA LEU A 29 -6.30 6.93 4.86
C LEU A 29 -6.95 6.99 3.47
N ASP A 30 -7.97 7.83 3.29
CA ASP A 30 -8.71 7.93 2.02
C ASP A 30 -7.86 8.63 0.96
N VAL A 31 -7.17 9.69 1.35
CA VAL A 31 -6.22 10.39 0.47
C VAL A 31 -5.04 9.47 0.12
N LEU A 32 -4.51 8.74 1.11
CA LEU A 32 -3.42 7.78 0.90
C LEU A 32 -3.85 6.65 -0.06
N TRP A 33 -5.04 6.09 0.09
CA TRP A 33 -5.55 5.06 -0.82
C TRP A 33 -5.74 5.58 -2.24
N SER A 34 -6.31 6.77 -2.39
CA SER A 34 -6.50 7.41 -3.69
C SER A 34 -5.17 7.59 -4.43
N GLN A 35 -4.13 8.02 -3.72
CA GLN A 35 -2.80 8.19 -4.29
C GLN A 35 -2.16 6.86 -4.71
N MET A 36 -2.29 5.82 -3.88
CA MET A 36 -1.74 4.49 -4.18
C MET A 36 -2.48 3.78 -5.34
N GLU A 37 -3.76 4.07 -5.53
CA GLU A 37 -4.56 3.49 -6.62
C GLU A 37 -4.30 4.21 -7.95
N ALA A 38 -4.06 5.52 -7.91
CA ALA A 38 -3.66 6.29 -9.09
C ALA A 38 -2.28 5.88 -9.63
N ASP A 39 -1.31 5.64 -8.74
CA ASP A 39 0.03 5.19 -9.12
C ASP A 39 0.60 4.18 -8.11
N PRO A 40 0.52 2.87 -8.41
CA PRO A 40 0.93 1.82 -7.48
C PRO A 40 2.45 1.64 -7.37
N TYR A 41 3.24 2.32 -8.19
CA TYR A 41 4.71 2.14 -8.22
C TYR A 41 5.46 3.23 -7.45
N GLN A 42 4.76 4.16 -6.80
CA GLN A 42 5.38 5.22 -6.02
C GLN A 42 6.15 4.70 -4.81
N THR A 43 7.29 5.31 -4.56
CA THR A 43 8.06 5.08 -3.35
C THR A 43 7.45 5.82 -2.17
N THR A 44 7.73 5.34 -0.97
CA THR A 44 7.34 6.02 0.28
C THR A 44 7.82 7.48 0.35
N ARG A 45 8.98 7.78 -0.23
CA ARG A 45 9.53 9.14 -0.22
C ARG A 45 8.76 10.06 -1.19
N GLU A 46 8.38 9.56 -2.35
CA GLU A 46 7.55 10.31 -3.30
C GLU A 46 6.16 10.56 -2.73
N LEU A 47 5.53 9.54 -2.11
CA LEU A 47 4.26 9.69 -1.41
C LEU A 47 4.33 10.78 -0.34
N ALA A 48 5.39 10.78 0.46
CA ALA A 48 5.62 11.79 1.49
C ALA A 48 5.73 13.21 0.91
N VAL A 49 6.44 13.37 -0.21
CA VAL A 49 6.56 14.67 -0.89
C VAL A 49 5.21 15.10 -1.45
N THR A 50 4.47 14.20 -2.09
CA THR A 50 3.15 14.49 -2.68
C THR A 50 2.13 14.89 -1.62
N LEU A 51 2.14 14.22 -0.47
CA LEU A 51 1.20 14.46 0.63
C LEU A 51 1.68 15.55 1.61
N GLY A 52 2.90 16.07 1.45
CA GLY A 52 3.49 17.08 2.34
C GLY A 52 3.80 16.55 3.74
N GLU A 53 3.95 15.24 3.88
CA GLU A 53 4.16 14.57 5.16
C GLU A 53 5.57 14.00 5.29
N SER A 54 5.89 13.51 6.47
CA SER A 54 7.18 12.87 6.70
C SER A 54 7.16 11.40 6.30
N ALA A 55 8.23 10.94 5.64
CA ALA A 55 8.32 9.58 5.12
C ALA A 55 8.17 8.48 6.20
N HIS A 56 8.43 8.80 7.47
CA HIS A 56 8.31 7.88 8.59
C HIS A 56 6.85 7.49 8.87
N LYS A 57 5.87 8.34 8.52
CA LYS A 57 4.45 8.02 8.71
C LYS A 57 4.02 6.78 7.93
N TYR A 58 4.59 6.57 6.74
CA TYR A 58 4.26 5.42 5.90
C TYR A 58 5.05 4.14 6.23
N SER A 59 5.87 4.15 7.30
CA SER A 59 6.51 2.92 7.78
C SER A 59 5.47 1.88 8.25
N GLU A 60 4.29 2.37 8.64
CA GLU A 60 3.14 1.60 9.11
C GLU A 60 2.19 1.15 7.98
N LEU A 61 2.53 1.32 6.69
CA LEU A 61 1.70 0.80 5.59
C LEU A 61 1.39 -0.70 5.72
N LYS A 62 2.26 -1.45 6.40
CA LYS A 62 2.03 -2.87 6.74
C LYS A 62 0.85 -3.08 7.70
N SER A 63 0.63 -2.19 8.67
CA SER A 63 -0.51 -2.32 9.61
C SER A 63 -1.84 -2.09 8.88
N ILE A 64 -1.84 -1.28 7.83
CA ILE A 64 -2.98 -1.03 6.93
C ILE A 64 -3.17 -2.19 5.91
N GLY A 65 -2.28 -3.20 5.92
CA GLY A 65 -2.35 -4.36 5.02
C GLY A 65 -1.74 -4.14 3.63
N LYS A 66 -1.03 -3.04 3.40
CA LYS A 66 -0.33 -2.79 2.13
C LYS A 66 1.06 -3.44 2.18
N VAL A 67 1.44 -4.08 1.07
CA VAL A 67 2.72 -4.79 0.93
C VAL A 67 3.37 -4.40 -0.38
N ARG A 68 4.67 -4.13 -0.34
CA ARG A 68 5.47 -3.86 -1.53
C ARG A 68 5.70 -5.16 -2.30
N LYS A 69 5.10 -5.26 -3.49
CA LYS A 69 5.33 -6.35 -4.44
C LYS A 69 6.01 -5.80 -5.69
N LEU A 70 6.89 -6.61 -6.29
CA LEU A 70 7.46 -6.28 -7.58
C LEU A 70 6.43 -6.55 -8.70
N GLY A 71 6.50 -5.76 -9.77
CA GLY A 71 5.71 -5.99 -10.97
C GLY A 71 6.07 -7.32 -11.66
N ARG A 72 5.22 -7.73 -12.61
CA ARG A 72 5.50 -8.92 -13.44
C ARG A 72 6.59 -8.59 -14.45
N CYS A 73 7.53 -9.52 -14.63
CA CYS A 73 8.48 -9.44 -15.74
C CYS A 73 7.76 -9.84 -17.04
N LEU A 74 7.85 -8.99 -18.07
CA LEU A 74 7.34 -9.27 -19.40
C LEU A 74 8.51 -9.66 -20.32
N PRO A 75 8.36 -10.67 -21.20
CA PRO A 75 9.46 -11.15 -22.05
C PRO A 75 10.05 -10.08 -22.97
N HIS A 76 9.22 -9.18 -23.50
CA HIS A 76 9.62 -8.04 -24.32
C HIS A 76 8.49 -7.01 -24.36
N ALA A 77 8.80 -5.79 -24.80
CA ALA A 77 7.82 -4.75 -25.05
C ALA A 77 7.12 -4.99 -26.40
N LEU A 78 5.80 -5.14 -26.38
CA LEU A 78 4.99 -5.33 -27.58
C LEU A 78 4.81 -3.99 -28.32
N LYS A 79 4.94 -4.01 -29.65
CA LYS A 79 4.54 -2.92 -30.53
C LYS A 79 3.09 -3.12 -30.97
N GLN A 80 2.48 -2.10 -31.56
CA GLN A 80 1.11 -2.15 -32.09
C GLN A 80 0.90 -3.35 -33.03
N TYR A 81 1.87 -3.60 -33.92
CA TYR A 81 1.84 -4.76 -34.81
C TYR A 81 1.75 -6.11 -34.06
N ASP A 82 2.48 -6.26 -32.95
CA ASP A 82 2.49 -7.48 -32.14
C ASP A 82 1.16 -7.68 -31.38
N MET A 83 0.45 -6.58 -31.09
CA MET A 83 -0.89 -6.63 -30.51
C MET A 83 -1.96 -6.94 -31.57
N ASP A 84 -1.75 -6.47 -32.80
CA ASP A 84 -2.71 -6.59 -33.90
C ASP A 84 -2.64 -7.94 -34.62
N CYS A 85 -1.57 -8.73 -34.42
CA CYS A 85 -1.33 -9.99 -35.14
C CYS A 85 -2.38 -11.09 -34.89
N GLY A 86 -3.35 -10.87 -33.99
CA GLY A 86 -4.52 -11.73 -33.77
C GLY A 86 -5.85 -11.13 -34.22
N THR A 87 -5.87 -9.89 -34.69
CA THR A 87 -7.08 -9.24 -35.20
C THR A 87 -7.17 -9.43 -36.71
N PRO A 88 -8.31 -9.89 -37.26
CA PRO A 88 -8.47 -9.96 -38.71
C PRO A 88 -8.37 -8.54 -39.26
N SER A 89 -7.49 -8.36 -40.25
CA SER A 89 -7.34 -7.09 -40.96
C SER A 89 -8.71 -6.49 -41.32
N PRO A 90 -8.89 -5.16 -41.28
CA PRO A 90 -10.15 -4.51 -41.63
C PRO A 90 -10.72 -4.98 -42.98
N HIS A 91 -9.83 -5.31 -43.92
CA HIS A 91 -10.20 -5.87 -45.22
C HIS A 91 -10.79 -7.29 -45.11
N ALA A 92 -10.24 -8.13 -44.24
CA ALA A 92 -10.77 -9.47 -43.97
C ALA A 92 -12.13 -9.42 -43.23
N GLN A 93 -12.32 -8.44 -42.34
CA GLN A 93 -13.61 -8.22 -41.66
C GLN A 93 -14.70 -7.77 -42.65
N ALA A 94 -14.38 -6.89 -43.60
CA ALA A 94 -15.33 -6.43 -44.61
C ALA A 94 -15.79 -7.57 -45.53
N GLN A 95 -14.87 -8.46 -45.94
CA GLN A 95 -15.21 -9.64 -46.75
C GLN A 95 -16.09 -10.63 -46.00
N GLU A 96 -15.81 -10.90 -44.72
CA GLU A 96 -16.63 -11.76 -43.86
C GLU A 96 -18.05 -11.19 -43.67
N GLN A 97 -18.20 -9.87 -43.51
CA GLN A 97 -19.50 -9.22 -43.38
C GLN A 97 -20.30 -9.22 -44.69
N ALA A 98 -19.65 -9.08 -45.84
CA ALA A 98 -20.30 -9.18 -47.14
C ALA A 98 -20.84 -10.60 -47.40
N ARG A 99 -20.06 -11.62 -47.02
CA ARG A 99 -20.44 -13.04 -47.16
C ARG A 99 -21.60 -13.48 -46.25
N LYS A 100 -21.83 -12.80 -45.12
CA LYS A 100 -22.93 -13.10 -44.17
C LYS A 100 -24.24 -12.35 -44.48
N LYS A 101 -24.25 -11.47 -45.48
CA LYS A 101 -25.43 -10.70 -45.90
C LYS A 101 -26.13 -11.28 -47.14
N GLU A 102 -25.63 -12.41 -47.64
CA GLU A 102 -26.23 -13.23 -48.69
C GLU A 102 -26.90 -14.45 -48.05
#